data_AF-A0A183E6W1-F1
#
_entry.id   AF-A0A183E6W1-F1
#
_cell.length_a   1.000
_cell.length_b   1.000
_cell.length_c   1.000
_cell.angle_alpha   90.00
_cell.angle_beta   90.00
_cell.angle_gamma   90.00
#
_symmetry.space_group_name_H-M   'P 1'
#
loop_
_entity.id
_entity.type
_entity.pdbx_description
1 polymer ?
#
loop_
_entity_poly.entity_id
_entity_poly.type
_entity_poly.pdbx_seq_one_letter_code
_entity_poly.pdbx_strand_id
1 'polypeptide(L)'
;LKDVDNAYYEVLKWLEQTDSKVLILAAKQAVAHAHYARALKYLRKATEEKSYANNMILEAAITELVDHLGWTHISTNLRNQMIIKFRYDYRPF
;
A
#
# COMPACT_ATOMS: atom_id res chain seq x y z
N LEU A 1 18.85 6.05 -3.97
CA LEU A 1 18.22 4.98 -4.77
C LEU A 1 19.10 3.73 -4.82
N LYS A 2 20.38 3.82 -5.22
CA LYS A 2 21.30 2.67 -5.30
C LYS A 2 21.32 1.76 -4.06
N ASP A 3 21.38 2.31 -2.85
CA ASP A 3 21.39 1.48 -1.63
C ASP A 3 20.05 0.78 -1.37
N VAL A 4 18.93 1.44 -1.70
CA VAL A 4 17.58 0.85 -1.62
C VAL A 4 17.47 -0.31 -2.61
N ASP A 5 17.97 -0.13 -3.83
CA ASP A 5 17.96 -1.18 -4.84
C ASP A 5 18.86 -2.35 -4.45
N ASN A 6 20.09 -2.08 -3.97
CA ASN A 6 20.98 -3.13 -3.47
C ASN A 6 20.30 -3.95 -2.37
N ALA A 7 19.76 -3.29 -1.34
CA ALA A 7 19.07 -3.97 -0.25
C ALA A 7 17.84 -4.75 -0.74
N TYR A 8 17.06 -4.17 -1.66
CA TYR A 8 15.89 -4.82 -2.26
C TYR A 8 16.29 -6.09 -3.02
N TYR A 9 17.28 -6.01 -3.92
CA TYR A 9 17.71 -7.15 -4.72
C TYR A 9 18.42 -8.23 -3.88
N GLU A 10 19.10 -7.88 -2.79
CA GLU A 10 19.62 -8.86 -1.84
C GLU A 10 18.50 -9.68 -1.18
N VAL A 11 17.39 -9.05 -0.78
CA VAL A 11 16.22 -9.76 -0.24
C VAL A 11 15.58 -10.66 -1.29
N LEU A 12 15.52 -10.21 -2.55
CA LEU A 12 14.92 -10.97 -3.64
C LEU A 12 15.71 -12.23 -4.06
N LYS A 13 16.93 -12.42 -3.56
CA LYS A 13 17.65 -13.69 -3.72
C LYS A 13 16.98 -14.83 -2.95
N TRP A 14 16.19 -14.50 -1.93
CA TRP A 14 15.59 -15.46 -0.99
C TRP A 14 14.08 -15.55 -1.10
N LEU A 15 13.43 -14.47 -1.56
CA LEU A 15 11.97 -14.33 -1.59
C LEU A 15 11.53 -13.72 -2.92
N GLU A 16 10.33 -14.06 -3.36
CA GLU A 16 9.75 -13.43 -4.54
C GLU A 16 9.16 -12.06 -4.23
N GLN A 17 9.08 -11.20 -5.26
CA GLN A 17 8.51 -9.85 -5.12
C GLN A 17 7.01 -9.85 -4.74
N THR A 18 6.34 -10.97 -4.95
CA THR A 18 4.93 -11.18 -4.64
C THR A 18 4.69 -11.90 -3.32
N ASP A 19 5.75 -12.29 -2.61
CA ASP A 19 5.65 -12.88 -1.27
C ASP A 19 5.09 -11.86 -0.28
N SER A 20 4.16 -12.30 0.57
CA SER A 20 3.44 -11.46 1.54
C SER A 20 4.37 -10.72 2.50
N LYS A 21 5.55 -11.28 2.79
CA LYS A 21 6.56 -10.69 3.67
C LYS A 21 7.30 -9.53 3.01
N VAL A 22 7.31 -9.44 1.68
CA VAL A 22 8.10 -8.47 0.91
C VAL A 22 7.23 -7.39 0.26
N LEU A 23 5.90 -7.51 0.26
CA LEU A 23 4.99 -6.58 -0.42
C LEU A 23 5.22 -5.10 -0.03
N ILE A 24 5.42 -4.82 1.26
CA ILE A 24 5.67 -3.45 1.73
C ILE A 24 7.04 -2.93 1.24
N LEU A 25 8.07 -3.78 1.27
CA LEU A 25 9.39 -3.43 0.75
C LEU A 25 9.34 -3.16 -0.76
N ALA A 26 8.65 -4.03 -1.51
CA ALA A 26 8.46 -3.88 -2.95
C ALA A 26 7.64 -2.62 -3.30
N ALA A 27 6.63 -2.28 -2.50
CA ALA A 27 5.89 -1.04 -2.64
C ALA A 27 6.78 0.18 -2.43
N LYS A 28 7.59 0.22 -1.36
CA LYS A 28 8.52 1.32 -1.07
C LYS A 28 9.57 1.50 -2.18
N GLN A 29 10.14 0.41 -2.67
CA GLN A 29 11.09 0.44 -3.78
C GLN A 29 10.42 1.00 -5.05
N ALA A 30 9.20 0.56 -5.36
CA ALA A 30 8.46 1.06 -6.51
C ALA A 30 8.14 2.57 -6.38
N VAL A 31 7.76 3.05 -5.20
CA VAL A 31 7.55 4.50 -4.94
C VAL A 31 8.84 5.29 -5.13
N ALA A 32 9.97 4.78 -4.63
CA ALA A 32 11.27 5.46 -4.77
C ALA A 32 11.65 5.68 -6.25
N HIS A 33 11.22 4.78 -7.15
CA HIS A 33 11.40 4.87 -8.59
C HIS A 33 10.21 5.52 -9.34
N ALA A 34 9.27 6.13 -8.63
CA ALA A 34 8.04 6.72 -9.19
C ALA A 34 7.16 5.73 -9.98
N HIS A 35 7.30 4.43 -9.74
CA HIS A 35 6.44 3.38 -10.31
C HIS A 35 5.14 3.23 -9.50
N TYR A 36 4.34 4.29 -9.43
CA TYR A 36 3.18 4.38 -8.52
C TYR A 36 2.11 3.31 -8.77
N ALA A 37 1.84 2.94 -10.02
CA ALA A 37 0.91 1.85 -10.34
C ALA A 37 1.41 0.48 -9.82
N ARG A 38 2.72 0.25 -9.86
CA ARG A 38 3.34 -0.96 -9.32
C ARG A 38 3.31 -0.97 -7.79
N ALA A 39 3.58 0.18 -7.16
CA ALA A 39 3.44 0.33 -5.72
C ALA A 39 2.00 0.05 -5.27
N LEU A 40 1.01 0.61 -5.98
CA LEU A 40 -0.41 0.39 -5.71
C LEU A 40 -0.78 -1.09 -5.81
N LYS A 41 -0.28 -1.82 -6.82
CA LYS A 41 -0.48 -3.26 -6.96
C LYS A 41 0.00 -4.04 -5.72
N TYR A 42 1.19 -3.72 -5.22
CA TYR A 42 1.75 -4.39 -4.04
C TYR A 42 0.99 -4.02 -2.76
N LEU A 43 0.62 -2.75 -2.56
CA LEU A 43 -0.16 -2.33 -1.39
C LEU A 43 -1.56 -2.94 -1.38
N ARG A 44 -2.23 -3.04 -2.54
CA ARG A 44 -3.52 -3.74 -2.65
C ARG A 44 -3.41 -5.20 -2.27
N LYS A 45 -2.40 -5.90 -2.77
CA LYS A 45 -2.15 -7.29 -2.35
C LYS A 45 -1.87 -7.38 -0.84
N ALA A 46 -1.14 -6.41 -0.28
CA ALA A 46 -0.88 -6.39 1.15
C ALA A 46 -2.16 -6.23 1.99
N THR A 47 -3.17 -5.48 1.53
CA THR A 47 -4.47 -5.37 2.25
C THR A 47 -5.25 -6.68 2.34
N GLU A 48 -4.96 -7.66 1.48
CA GLU A 48 -5.59 -8.98 1.50
C GLU A 48 -4.93 -9.91 2.54
N GLU A 49 -3.72 -9.60 2.98
CA GLU A 49 -3.00 -10.36 3.99
C GLU A 49 -3.56 -10.08 5.38
N LYS A 50 -3.80 -11.16 6.16
CA LYS A 50 -4.34 -11.05 7.52
C LYS A 50 -3.51 -10.13 8.42
N SER A 51 -2.19 -10.12 8.24
CA SER A 51 -1.26 -9.30 9.01
C SER A 51 -1.44 -7.79 8.81
N TYR A 52 -2.07 -7.37 7.71
CA TYR A 52 -2.35 -5.97 7.39
C TYR A 52 -3.86 -5.69 7.26
N ALA A 53 -4.70 -6.64 7.67
CA ALA A 53 -6.14 -6.44 7.69
C ALA A 53 -6.49 -5.24 8.60
N ASN A 54 -7.39 -4.38 8.13
CA ASN A 54 -7.82 -3.17 8.82
C ASN A 54 -6.65 -2.24 9.22
N ASN A 55 -5.62 -2.15 8.39
CA ASN A 55 -4.54 -1.20 8.60
C ASN A 55 -4.86 0.16 7.95
N MET A 56 -5.21 1.16 8.78
CA MET A 56 -5.55 2.51 8.32
C MET A 56 -4.40 3.21 7.59
N ILE A 57 -3.16 2.96 7.98
CA ILE A 57 -1.97 3.58 7.36
C ILE A 57 -1.80 3.06 5.93
N LEU A 58 -2.04 1.76 5.71
CA LEU A 58 -1.94 1.15 4.40
C LEU A 58 -3.03 1.69 3.44
N GLU A 59 -4.26 1.85 3.94
CA GLU A 59 -5.38 2.43 3.18
C GLU A 59 -5.14 3.92 2.86
N ALA A 60 -4.53 4.67 3.77
CA ALA A 60 -4.10 6.04 3.53
C ALA A 60 -3.03 6.13 2.42
N ALA A 61 -2.00 5.27 2.47
CA ALA A 61 -0.95 5.23 1.46
C ALA A 61 -1.49 4.84 0.07
N ILE A 62 -2.44 3.91 0.01
CA ILE A 62 -3.15 3.57 -1.24
C ILE A 62 -3.90 4.79 -1.79
N THR A 63 -4.61 5.52 -0.93
CA THR A 63 -5.37 6.71 -1.32
C THR A 63 -4.44 7.80 -1.88
N GLU A 64 -3.32 8.05 -1.21
CA GLU A 64 -2.30 9.02 -1.63
C GLU A 64 -1.70 8.65 -3.00
N LEU A 65 -1.37 7.38 -3.24
CA LEU A 65 -0.88 6.94 -4.55
C LEU A 65 -1.91 7.13 -5.66
N VAL A 66 -3.19 6.89 -5.38
CA VAL A 66 -4.28 7.07 -6.34
C VAL A 66 -4.47 8.56 -6.67
N ASP A 67 -4.30 9.45 -5.70
CA ASP A 67 -4.28 10.90 -5.96
C ASP A 67 -3.09 11.32 -6.83
N HIS A 68 -1.89 10.80 -6.54
CA HIS A 68 -0.69 11.07 -7.35
C HIS A 68 -0.84 10.61 -8.80
N LEU A 69 -1.62 9.56 -9.05
CA LEU A 69 -1.98 9.08 -10.39
C LEU A 69 -3.08 9.93 -11.06
N GLY A 70 -3.66 10.90 -10.36
CA GLY A 70 -4.74 11.76 -10.86
C GLY A 70 -6.13 11.09 -10.88
N TRP A 71 -6.30 9.95 -10.21
CA TRP A 71 -7.55 9.19 -10.19
C TRP A 71 -8.49 9.70 -9.09
N THR A 72 -8.89 10.97 -9.22
CA THR A 72 -9.61 11.73 -8.18
C THR A 72 -10.95 11.13 -7.75
N HIS A 73 -11.66 10.48 -8.67
CA HIS A 73 -12.91 9.79 -8.35
C HIS A 73 -12.68 8.59 -7.43
N ILE A 74 -11.60 7.84 -7.67
CA ILE A 74 -11.23 6.66 -6.88
C ILE A 74 -10.75 7.11 -5.50
N SER A 75 -9.87 8.10 -5.43
CA SER A 75 -9.35 8.57 -4.15
C SER A 75 -10.44 9.18 -3.27
N THR A 76 -11.38 9.94 -3.84
CA THR A 76 -12.57 10.44 -3.12
C THR A 76 -13.39 9.29 -2.54
N ASN A 77 -13.68 8.26 -3.35
CA ASN A 77 -14.39 7.09 -2.87
C ASN A 77 -13.65 6.37 -1.73
N LEU A 78 -12.33 6.18 -1.85
CA LEU A 78 -11.53 5.50 -0.82
C LEU A 78 -11.51 6.30 0.49
N ARG A 79 -11.37 7.62 0.44
CA ARG A 79 -11.47 8.50 1.62
C ARG A 79 -12.81 8.32 2.33
N ASN A 80 -13.91 8.32 1.58
CA ASN A 80 -15.24 8.13 2.14
C ASN A 80 -15.40 6.77 2.82
N GLN A 81 -14.86 5.71 2.20
CA GLN A 81 -14.86 4.37 2.79
C GLN A 81 -14.04 4.31 4.08
N MET A 82 -12.88 4.99 4.14
CA MET A 82 -12.06 5.05 5.34
C MET A 82 -12.79 5.67 6.52
N ILE A 83 -13.57 6.74 6.32
CA ILE A 83 -14.37 7.39 7.38
C ILE A 83 -15.35 6.40 8.02
N ILE A 84 -15.96 5.54 7.20
CA ILE A 84 -16.95 4.56 7.67
C ILE A 84 -16.28 3.37 8.34
N LYS A 85 -15.14 2.92 7.79
CA LYS A 85 -14.39 1.73 8.23
C LYS A 85 -13.58 1.97 9.52
N PHE A 86 -12.98 3.14 9.66
CA PHE A 86 -12.11 3.51 10.78
C PHE A 86 -12.74 4.60 11.64
N ARG A 87 -13.95 4.33 12.14
CA ARG A 87 -14.62 5.23 13.09
C ARG A 87 -13.89 5.23 14.43
N TYR A 88 -13.94 6.38 15.10
CA TYR A 88 -13.36 6.54 16.43
C TYR A 88 -14.06 5.68 17.48
N ASP A 89 -15.38 5.52 17.37
CA ASP A 89 -16.18 4.78 18.33
C ASP A 89 -17.25 3.93 17.64
N TYR A 90 -17.78 2.97 18.37
CA TYR A 90 -18.88 2.13 17.94
C TYR A 90 -20.15 2.96 17.75
N ARG A 91 -20.99 2.53 16.81
CA ARG A 91 -22.33 3.10 16.68
C ARG A 91 -23.15 2.70 17.91
N PRO A 92 -23.76 3.65 18.64
CA PRO A 92 -24.68 3.33 19.73
C PRO A 92 -25.84 2.46 19.25
N PHE A 93 -26.35 1.62 20.15
CA PHE A 93 -27.52 0.76 19.91
C PHE A 93 -28.81 1.57 19.80
#